data_AF-A0A6B0Y1X3-F1
#
_entry.id   AF-A0A6B0Y1X3-F1
#
_cell.length_a   1.000
_cell.length_b   1.000
_cell.length_c   1.000
_cell.angle_alpha   90.00
_cell.angle_beta   90.00
_cell.angle_gamma   90.00
#
_symmetry.space_group_name_H-M   'P 1'
#
loop_
_entity.id
_entity.type
_entity.pdbx_description
1 polymer ?
#
loop_
_entity_poly.entity_id
_entity_poly.type
_entity_poly.pdbx_seq_one_letter_code
_entity_poly.pdbx_strand_id
1 'polypeptide(L)' 'MRALDAAGPDLTHDSFQAAMESLEYPDEILGVEVDYGPGDHQGADVIIISRIVEGNWIEVARQ' A
#
# COMPACT_ATOMS: atom_id res chain seq x y z
N MET A 1 -6.25 -2.95 -9.59
CA MET A 1 -6.17 -3.94 -10.69
C MET A 1 -5.11 -4.99 -10.43
N ARG A 2 -3.91 -4.61 -9.95
CA ARG A 2 -2.77 -5.53 -9.65
C ARG A 2 -3.15 -6.90 -9.06
N ALA A 3 -3.89 -6.95 -7.95
CA ALA A 3 -4.29 -8.24 -7.36
C ALA A 3 -5.30 -9.04 -8.21
N LEU A 4 -6.19 -8.38 -8.94
CA LEU A 4 -7.09 -9.07 -9.88
C LEU A 4 -6.30 -9.65 -11.06
N ASP A 5 -5.30 -8.91 -11.55
CA ASP A 5 -4.41 -9.37 -12.62
C ASP A 5 -3.55 -10.56 -12.16
N ALA A 6 -3.05 -10.50 -10.92
CA ALA A 6 -2.27 -11.57 -10.31
C ALA A 6 -3.11 -12.81 -9.95
N ALA A 7 -4.37 -12.64 -9.52
CA ALA A 7 -5.30 -13.75 -9.26
C ALA A 7 -5.73 -14.47 -10.53
N GLY A 8 -5.72 -13.77 -11.67
CA GLY A 8 -6.05 -14.32 -12.98
C GLY A 8 -7.56 -14.48 -13.23
N PRO A 9 -7.92 -14.99 -14.42
CA PRO A 9 -9.31 -15.01 -14.89
C PRO A 9 -10.19 -16.06 -14.19
N ASP A 10 -9.60 -17.09 -13.58
CA ASP A 10 -10.32 -18.06 -12.75
C ASP A 10 -10.35 -17.57 -11.30
N LEU A 11 -11.07 -16.46 -11.10
CA LEU A 11 -11.10 -15.74 -9.85
C LEU A 11 -11.88 -16.51 -8.78
N THR A 12 -11.23 -16.78 -7.67
CA THR A 12 -11.83 -17.33 -6.45
C THR A 12 -11.51 -16.41 -5.28
N HIS A 13 -12.21 -16.62 -4.15
CA HIS A 13 -11.86 -15.94 -2.91
C HIS A 13 -10.38 -16.20 -2.54
N ASP A 14 -9.97 -17.47 -2.55
CA ASP A 14 -8.63 -17.86 -2.10
C ASP A 14 -7.54 -17.38 -3.06
N SER A 15 -7.79 -17.42 -4.38
CA SER A 15 -6.83 -16.89 -5.36
C SER A 15 -6.70 -15.37 -5.27
N PHE A 16 -7.79 -14.65 -4.99
CA PHE A 16 -7.73 -13.22 -4.78
C PHE A 16 -7.01 -12.83 -3.49
N GLN A 17 -7.27 -13.55 -2.39
CA GLN A 17 -6.57 -13.32 -1.13
C GLN A 17 -5.06 -13.53 -1.30
N ALA A 18 -4.65 -14.67 -1.87
CA ALA A 18 -3.23 -14.95 -2.12
C ALA A 18 -2.59 -13.89 -3.05
N ALA A 19 -3.33 -13.40 -4.04
CA ALA A 19 -2.86 -12.33 -4.90
C ALA A 19 -2.72 -10.98 -4.18
N MET A 20 -3.61 -10.65 -3.25
CA MET A 20 -3.48 -9.47 -2.39
C MET A 20 -2.23 -9.57 -1.50
N GLU A 21 -2.05 -10.71 -0.82
CA GLU A 21 -0.92 -10.99 0.09
C GLU A 21 0.45 -11.16 -0.63
N SER A 22 0.49 -11.01 -1.95
CA SER A 22 1.73 -11.04 -2.75
C SER A 22 2.06 -9.71 -3.43
N LEU A 23 1.25 -8.67 -3.17
CA LEU A 23 1.51 -7.35 -3.72
C LEU A 23 2.69 -6.71 -2.99
N GLU A 24 3.66 -6.24 -3.77
CA GLU A 24 4.77 -5.39 -3.34
C GLU A 24 5.03 -4.39 -4.47
N TYR A 25 4.87 -3.09 -4.20
CA TYR A 25 5.09 -2.04 -5.21
C TYR A 25 5.28 -0.65 -4.60
N PRO A 26 6.02 0.25 -5.28
CA PRO A 26 6.08 1.65 -4.89
C PRO A 26 4.76 2.38 -5.18
N ASP A 27 4.19 3.05 -4.18
CA ASP A 27 3.13 4.03 -4.38
C ASP A 27 3.75 5.41 -4.62
N GLU A 28 3.86 5.76 -5.91
CA GLU A 28 4.41 7.05 -6.38
C GLU A 28 3.61 8.28 -5.92
N ILE A 29 2.34 8.11 -5.53
CA ILE A 29 1.49 9.22 -5.06
C ILE A 29 1.79 9.51 -3.60
N LEU A 30 1.85 8.47 -2.77
CA LEU A 30 2.09 8.58 -1.34
C LEU A 30 3.58 8.63 -1.00
N GLY A 31 4.45 8.22 -1.92
CA GLY A 31 5.90 8.16 -1.73
C GLY A 31 6.31 7.14 -0.67
N VAL A 32 5.61 5.99 -0.63
CA VAL A 32 5.85 4.86 0.28
C VAL A 32 5.91 3.56 -0.52
N GLU A 33 6.63 2.58 0.01
CA GLU A 33 6.49 1.20 -0.47
C GLU A 33 5.20 0.62 0.09
N VAL A 34 4.46 -0.09 -0.77
CA VAL A 34 3.27 -0.83 -0.40
C VAL A 34 3.55 -2.30 -0.47
N ASP A 35 3.33 -2.99 0.64
CA ASP A 35 3.41 -4.44 0.72
C ASP A 35 2.27 -5.02 1.56
N TYR A 36 1.97 -6.29 1.31
CA TYR A 36 1.01 -7.08 2.08
C TYR A 36 1.59 -8.47 2.27
N GLY A 37 1.14 -9.18 3.30
CA GLY A 37 1.55 -10.56 3.52
C GLY A 37 0.54 -11.36 4.34
N PRO A 38 0.75 -12.68 4.49
CA PRO A 38 -0.11 -13.51 5.31
C PRO A 38 -0.17 -13.02 6.76
N GLY A 39 -1.34 -12.51 7.18
CA GLY A 39 -1.53 -11.94 8.50
C GLY A 39 -1.08 -10.48 8.65
N ASP A 40 -0.55 -9.87 7.59
CA ASP A 40 -0.27 -8.44 7.49
C ASP A 40 -1.11 -7.82 6.37
N HIS A 41 -2.20 -7.18 6.78
CA HIS A 41 -3.16 -6.56 5.87
C HIS A 41 -3.07 -5.03 5.88
N GLN A 42 -1.95 -4.49 6.38
CA GLN A 42 -1.66 -3.07 6.37
C GLN A 42 -0.73 -2.77 5.20
N GLY A 43 -1.23 -2.02 4.21
CA GLY A 43 -0.48 -1.80 2.97
C GLY A 43 0.75 -0.90 3.09
N ALA A 44 0.94 -0.16 4.19
CA ALA A 44 2.11 0.68 4.39
C ALA A 44 2.32 0.92 5.88
N ASP A 45 3.57 0.86 6.33
CA ASP A 45 3.95 1.10 7.72
C ASP A 45 4.45 2.53 7.99
N VAL A 46 4.73 3.28 6.93
CA VAL A 46 5.35 4.59 7.04
C VAL A 46 4.39 5.60 7.66
N ILE A 47 4.86 6.32 8.67
CA ILE A 47 4.13 7.43 9.30
C ILE A 47 4.76 8.76 8.88
N ILE A 48 3.98 9.58 8.17
CA ILE A 48 4.36 10.94 7.76
C ILE A 48 3.68 11.96 8.68
N ILE A 49 4.47 12.80 9.35
CA ILE A 49 3.96 13.89 10.18
C ILE A 49 4.14 15.19 9.44
N SER A 50 3.05 15.95 9.29
CA SER A 50 3.05 17.25 8.60
C SER A 50 2.58 18.38 9.51
N ARG A 51 3.12 19.57 9.29
CA ARG A 51 2.73 20.82 9.95
C ARG A 51 2.25 21.83 8.93
N ILE A 52 1.20 22.58 9.27
CA ILE A 52 0.75 23.70 8.44
C ILE A 52 1.70 24.88 8.64
N VAL A 53 2.29 25.36 7.55
CA VAL A 53 3.14 26.56 7.49
C VAL A 53 2.63 27.43 6.33
N GLU A 54 2.22 28.67 6.64
CA GLU A 54 1.69 29.61 5.64
C GLU A 54 0.53 29.04 4.80
N GLY A 55 -0.30 28.20 5.42
CA GLY A 55 -1.44 27.54 4.78
C GLY A 55 -1.11 26.27 3.99
N ASN A 56 0.16 25.86 3.95
CA ASN A 56 0.61 24.65 3.24
C ASN A 56 0.99 23.54 4.21
N TRP A 57 0.72 22.29 3.84
CA TRP A 57 1.22 21.11 4.56
C TRP A 57 2.71 20.91 4.24
N ILE A 58 3.54 20.94 5.27
CA ILE A 58 4.98 20.68 5.16
C ILE A 58 5.30 19.43 5.98
N GLU A 59 5.90 18.41 5.37
CA GLU A 59 6.42 17.23 6.07
C GLU A 59 7.50 17.64 7.07
N VAL A 60 7.40 17.17 8.30
CA VAL A 60 8.34 17.47 9.40
C VAL A 60 8.99 16.23 10.02
N ALA A 61 8.44 15.04 9.77
CA ALA A 61 9.05 13.76 10.14
C ALA A 61 8.48 12.60 9.31
N ARG A 62 9.28 11.53 9.18
CA ARG A 62 8.94 10.25 8.55
C ARG A 62 9.51 9.10 9.38
N GLN A 63 8.71 8.08 9.62
CA GLN A 63 9.05 6.90 10.43
C GLN A 63 8.63 5.63 9.72
#